data_AF-A0A108U9B3-F1
#
_entry.id   AF-A0A108U9B3-F1
#
_cell.length_a   1.000
_cell.length_b   1.000
_cell.length_c   1.000
_cell.angle_alpha   90.00
_cell.angle_beta   90.00
_cell.angle_gamma   90.00
#
_symmetry.space_group_name_H-M   'P 1'
#
loop_
_entity.id
_entity.type
_entity.pdbx_description
1 polymer ?
#
loop_
_entity_poly.entity_id
_entity_poly.type
_entity_poly.pdbx_seq_one_letter_code
_entity_poly.pdbx_strand_id
1 'polypeptide(L)'
;MKKHAYAIVIRLFLFIAPLYALHLFALNAFEQARRQEHHGDTGLGVAIVLGLVSLTMLLGFFIDFIVQIKRKRPAGYLTDALILLALLMPFGWFACNWYGLGENVACKLPLSGFGAFLEWVNL
;
A
#
# COMPACT_ATOMS: atom_id res chain seq x y z
N MET A 1 -2.20 23.38 -17.98
CA MET A 1 -1.45 22.93 -16.78
C MET A 1 -2.34 22.63 -15.57
N LYS A 2 -3.21 23.55 -15.12
CA LYS A 2 -4.07 23.33 -13.92
C LYS A 2 -4.87 22.01 -13.92
N LYS A 3 -5.49 21.62 -15.04
CA LYS A 3 -6.29 20.37 -15.13
C LYS A 3 -5.51 19.07 -14.86
N HIS A 4 -4.21 19.04 -15.16
CA HIS A 4 -3.38 17.85 -14.92
C HIS A 4 -2.96 17.74 -13.46
N ALA A 5 -2.67 18.87 -12.80
CA ALA A 5 -2.32 18.89 -11.38
C ALA A 5 -3.48 18.37 -10.51
N TYR A 6 -4.72 18.80 -10.77
CA TYR A 6 -5.88 18.31 -10.03
C TYR A 6 -6.09 16.79 -10.17
N ALA A 7 -5.86 16.22 -11.36
CA ALA A 7 -5.99 14.79 -11.56
C ALA A 7 -4.97 13.99 -10.72
N ILE A 8 -3.74 14.47 -10.62
CA ILE A 8 -2.70 13.86 -9.79
C ILE A 8 -3.05 13.97 -8.30
N VAL A 9 -3.50 15.14 -7.85
CA VAL A 9 -3.91 15.37 -6.46
C VAL A 9 -5.07 14.46 -6.07
N ILE A 10 -6.09 14.33 -6.92
CA ILE A 10 -7.23 13.45 -6.66
C ILE A 10 -6.78 11.99 -6.52
N ARG A 11 -5.81 11.53 -7.31
CA ARG A 11 -5.29 10.15 -7.21
C ARG A 11 -4.50 9.90 -5.95
N LEU A 12 -3.63 10.84 -5.58
CA LEU A 12 -2.93 10.78 -4.31
C LEU A 12 -3.92 10.80 -3.16
N PHE A 13 -4.98 11.60 -3.26
CA PHE A 13 -6.06 11.60 -2.26
C PHE A 13 -6.77 10.24 -2.21
N LEU A 14 -7.14 9.65 -3.35
CA LEU A 14 -7.76 8.32 -3.41
C LEU A 14 -6.84 7.20 -2.90
N PHE A 15 -5.52 7.40 -2.95
CA PHE A 15 -4.55 6.49 -2.35
C PHE A 15 -4.42 6.70 -0.83
N ILE A 16 -4.22 7.95 -0.40
CA ILE A 16 -3.91 8.29 1.00
C ILE A 16 -5.15 8.20 1.89
N ALA A 17 -6.30 8.68 1.44
CA ALA A 17 -7.52 8.75 2.24
C ALA A 17 -7.97 7.40 2.83
N PRO A 18 -8.09 6.30 2.06
CA PRO A 18 -8.48 5.01 2.63
C PRO A 18 -7.43 4.45 3.60
N LEU A 19 -6.14 4.61 3.31
CA LEU A 19 -5.06 4.17 4.21
C LEU A 19 -5.06 4.97 5.52
N TYR A 20 -5.30 6.27 5.44
CA TYR A 20 -5.39 7.14 6.62
C TYR A 20 -6.62 6.83 7.46
N ALA A 21 -7.78 6.63 6.83
CA ALA A 21 -9.00 6.21 7.51
C ALA A 21 -8.81 4.86 8.21
N LEU A 22 -8.13 3.92 7.56
CA LEU A 22 -7.79 2.64 8.14
C LEU A 22 -6.80 2.76 9.31
N HIS A 23 -5.83 3.68 9.22
CA HIS A 23 -4.92 3.96 10.33
C HIS A 23 -5.67 4.49 11.55
N LEU A 24 -6.59 5.44 11.38
CA LEU A 24 -7.44 5.94 12.46
C LEU A 24 -8.34 4.83 13.05
N PHE A 25 -8.89 3.98 12.19
CA PHE A 25 -9.65 2.80 12.63
C PHE A 25 -8.78 1.85 13.46
N ALA A 26 -7.55 1.57 13.02
CA ALA A 26 -6.61 0.72 13.73
C ALA A 26 -6.25 1.29 15.10
N LEU A 27 -5.94 2.59 15.19
CA LEU A 27 -5.65 3.26 16.47
C LEU A 27 -6.81 3.09 17.47
N ASN A 28 -8.05 3.36 17.02
CA ASN A 28 -9.23 3.19 17.86
C ASN A 28 -9.45 1.74 18.27
N ALA A 29 -9.27 0.79 17.36
CA ALA A 29 -9.41 -0.64 17.63
C ALA A 29 -8.37 -1.11 18.66
N PHE A 30 -7.12 -0.69 18.53
CA PHE A 30 -6.06 -1.04 19.49
C PHE A 30 -6.26 -0.37 20.85
N GLU A 31 -6.79 0.85 20.90
CA GLU A 31 -7.10 1.53 22.17
C GLU A 31 -8.22 0.82 22.93
N GLN A 32 -9.24 0.33 22.22
CA GLN A 32 -10.30 -0.51 22.80
C GLN A 32 -9.74 -1.87 23.25
N ALA A 33 -8.91 -2.49 22.42
CA ALA A 33 -8.30 -3.78 22.71
C ALA A 33 -7.34 -3.72 23.91
N ARG A 34 -6.64 -2.61 24.18
CA ARG A 34 -5.81 -2.43 25.38
C ARG A 34 -6.60 -2.61 26.69
N ARG A 35 -7.92 -2.45 26.65
CA ARG A 35 -8.80 -2.66 27.80
C ARG A 35 -9.35 -4.09 27.90
N GLN A 36 -9.05 -4.96 26.94
CA GLN A 36 -9.53 -6.34 26.85
C GLN A 36 -8.37 -7.34 26.93
N GLU A 37 -8.55 -8.48 27.59
CA GLU A 37 -7.48 -9.48 27.82
C GLU A 37 -6.97 -10.18 26.54
N HIS A 38 -7.72 -10.13 25.42
CA HIS A 38 -7.36 -10.81 24.17
C HIS A 38 -6.93 -9.83 23.09
N HIS A 39 -5.71 -9.29 23.22
CA HIS A 39 -5.14 -8.32 22.28
C HIS A 39 -4.86 -8.88 20.87
N GLY A 40 -4.66 -10.20 20.75
CA GLY A 40 -4.26 -10.86 19.49
C GLY A 40 -5.35 -10.84 18.40
N ASP A 41 -6.62 -10.99 18.79
CA ASP A 41 -7.74 -11.08 17.84
C ASP A 41 -8.01 -9.76 17.13
N THR A 42 -7.79 -8.64 17.82
CA THR A 42 -7.93 -7.31 17.23
C THR A 42 -6.85 -7.04 16.18
N GLY A 43 -5.61 -7.46 16.44
CA GLY A 43 -4.51 -7.32 15.48
C GLY A 43 -4.77 -8.09 14.18
N LEU A 44 -5.25 -9.33 14.28
CA LEU A 44 -5.62 -10.14 13.12
C LEU A 44 -6.79 -9.51 12.34
N GLY A 45 -7.82 -9.03 13.04
CA GLY A 45 -8.96 -8.37 12.42
C GLY A 45 -8.55 -7.12 11.63
N VAL A 46 -7.71 -6.25 12.22
CA VAL A 46 -7.18 -5.06 11.55
C VAL A 46 -6.33 -5.44 10.33
N ALA A 47 -5.50 -6.49 10.43
CA ALA A 47 -4.70 -6.97 9.30
C ALA A 47 -5.55 -7.49 8.14
N ILE A 48 -6.66 -8.19 8.42
CA ILE A 48 -7.61 -8.65 7.39
C ILE A 48 -8.26 -7.45 6.69
N VAL A 49 -8.73 -6.45 7.44
CA VAL A 49 -9.31 -5.23 6.85
C VAL A 49 -8.28 -4.48 6.01
N LEU A 50 -7.03 -4.37 6.49
CA LEU A 50 -5.92 -3.80 5.73
C LEU A 50 -5.68 -4.56 4.43
N GLY A 51 -5.68 -5.89 4.46
CA GLY A 51 -5.55 -6.73 3.28
C GLY A 51 -6.65 -6.47 2.25
N LEU A 52 -7.91 -6.40 2.68
CA LEU A 52 -9.07 -6.14 1.81
C LEU A 52 -9.04 -4.73 1.19
N VAL A 53 -8.73 -3.71 2.00
CA VAL A 53 -8.60 -2.33 1.53
C VAL A 53 -7.44 -2.22 0.53
N SER A 54 -6.30 -2.83 0.84
CA SER A 54 -5.14 -2.83 -0.05
C SER A 54 -5.43 -3.57 -1.36
N LEU A 55 -6.12 -4.72 -1.31
CA LEU A 55 -6.49 -5.47 -2.51
C LEU A 55 -7.44 -4.70 -3.42
N THR A 56 -8.47 -4.06 -2.85
CA THR A 56 -9.41 -3.24 -3.62
C THR A 56 -8.72 -2.04 -4.26
N MET A 57 -7.80 -1.38 -3.55
CA MET A 57 -6.97 -0.31 -4.11
C MET A 57 -6.04 -0.81 -5.21
N LEU A 58 -5.36 -1.94 -5.01
CA LEU A 58 -4.48 -2.56 -6.00
C LEU A 58 -5.23 -2.79 -7.31
N LEU A 59 -6.41 -3.42 -7.24
CA LEU A 59 -7.26 -3.67 -8.40
C LEU A 59 -7.71 -2.38 -9.07
N GLY A 60 -8.17 -1.39 -8.28
CA GLY A 60 -8.61 -0.09 -8.79
C GLY A 60 -7.51 0.66 -9.55
N PHE A 61 -6.33 0.81 -8.96
CA PHE A 61 -5.19 1.48 -9.60
C PHE A 61 -4.61 0.67 -10.75
N PHE A 62 -4.68 -0.67 -10.72
CA PHE A 62 -4.26 -1.51 -11.84
C PHE A 62 -5.17 -1.34 -13.06
N ILE A 63 -6.48 -1.28 -12.84
CA ILE A 63 -7.46 -1.00 -13.90
C ILE A 63 -7.22 0.41 -14.46
N ASP A 64 -7.07 1.45 -13.61
CA ASP A 64 -6.80 2.82 -14.09
C ASP A 64 -5.48 2.87 -14.88
N PHE A 65 -4.44 2.20 -14.42
CA PHE A 65 -3.15 2.11 -15.11
C PHE A 65 -3.31 1.58 -16.54
N ILE A 66 -4.00 0.45 -16.72
CA ILE A 66 -4.29 -0.12 -18.04
C ILE A 66 -5.10 0.85 -18.91
N VAL A 67 -6.15 1.46 -18.34
CA VAL A 67 -7.00 2.43 -19.06
C VAL A 67 -6.18 3.62 -19.53
N GLN A 68 -5.18 4.05 -18.77
CA GLN A 68 -4.36 5.21 -19.10
C GLN A 68 -3.24 4.96 -20.07
N ILE A 69 -2.66 3.76 -20.04
CA ILE A 69 -1.81 3.28 -21.12
C ILE A 69 -2.59 3.30 -22.43
N LYS A 70 -3.81 2.73 -22.45
CA LYS A 70 -4.67 2.73 -23.63
C LYS A 70 -5.01 4.14 -24.12
N ARG A 71 -5.22 5.07 -23.20
CA ARG A 71 -5.51 6.50 -23.50
C ARG A 71 -4.26 7.33 -23.81
N LYS A 72 -3.05 6.73 -23.82
CA LYS A 72 -1.76 7.38 -24.06
C LYS A 72 -1.54 8.64 -23.20
N ARG A 73 -1.91 8.58 -21.91
CA ARG A 73 -1.74 9.70 -20.96
C ARG A 73 -0.51 9.45 -20.08
N PRO A 74 0.69 9.96 -20.46
CA PRO A 74 1.95 9.63 -19.81
C PRO A 74 2.00 10.01 -18.33
N ALA A 75 1.57 11.23 -18.00
CA ALA A 75 1.53 11.67 -16.61
C ALA A 75 0.66 10.74 -15.74
N GLY A 76 -0.39 10.17 -16.31
CA GLY A 76 -1.37 9.42 -15.56
C GLY A 76 -0.97 7.96 -15.31
N TYR A 77 -0.55 7.22 -16.34
CA TYR A 77 -0.06 5.87 -16.10
C TYR A 77 1.23 5.88 -15.25
N LEU A 78 2.04 6.95 -15.33
CA LEU A 78 3.25 7.06 -14.51
C LEU A 78 2.90 7.26 -13.03
N THR A 79 1.89 8.08 -12.71
CA THR A 79 1.41 8.21 -11.33
C THR A 79 0.83 6.92 -10.80
N ASP A 80 0.04 6.19 -11.60
CA ASP A 80 -0.53 4.93 -11.15
C ASP A 80 0.54 3.86 -10.97
N ALA A 81 1.56 3.83 -11.85
CA ALA A 81 2.69 2.92 -11.70
C ALA A 81 3.44 3.17 -10.39
N LEU A 82 3.66 4.43 -10.01
CA LEU A 82 4.29 4.78 -8.73
C LEU A 82 3.44 4.36 -7.53
N ILE A 83 2.12 4.58 -7.61
CA ILE A 83 1.18 4.17 -6.56
C ILE A 83 1.15 2.64 -6.43
N LEU A 84 1.07 1.93 -7.55
CA LEU A 84 1.11 0.46 -7.58
C LEU A 84 2.42 -0.09 -7.03
N LEU A 85 3.56 0.53 -7.37
CA LEU A 85 4.87 0.15 -6.86
C LEU A 85 4.92 0.33 -5.33
N ALA A 86 4.44 1.46 -4.81
CA ALA A 86 4.36 1.71 -3.37
C ALA A 86 3.45 0.69 -2.67
N LEU A 87 2.30 0.37 -3.25
CA LEU A 87 1.36 -0.59 -2.68
C LEU A 87 1.92 -2.03 -2.73
N LEU A 88 2.69 -2.39 -3.76
CA LEU A 88 3.29 -3.72 -3.93
C LEU A 88 4.55 -3.94 -3.09
N MET A 89 5.27 -2.89 -2.68
CA MET A 89 6.52 -3.01 -1.92
C MET A 89 6.38 -3.86 -0.63
N PRO A 90 5.38 -3.64 0.25
CA PRO A 90 5.18 -4.46 1.44
C PRO A 90 4.89 -5.94 1.10
N PHE A 91 4.05 -6.20 0.09
CA PHE A 91 3.73 -7.56 -0.35
C PHE A 91 4.95 -8.26 -0.94
N GLY A 92 5.74 -7.56 -1.75
CA GLY A 92 6.99 -8.05 -2.31
C GLY A 92 8.00 -8.38 -1.22
N TRP A 93 8.15 -7.51 -0.21
CA TRP A 93 9.04 -7.76 0.91
C TRP A 93 8.63 -9.00 1.69
N PHE A 94 7.33 -9.13 2.00
CA PHE A 94 6.81 -10.31 2.71
C PHE A 94 7.01 -11.60 1.91
N ALA A 95 6.64 -11.60 0.62
CA ALA A 95 6.80 -12.77 -0.25
C ALA A 95 8.27 -13.18 -0.40
N CYS A 96 9.17 -12.21 -0.62
CA CYS A 96 10.59 -12.49 -0.80
C CYS A 96 11.24 -13.06 0.48
N ASN A 97 10.85 -12.57 1.66
CA ASN A 97 11.30 -13.15 2.93
C ASN A 97 10.70 -14.54 3.17
N TRP A 98 9.40 -14.71 2.95
CA TRP A 98 8.69 -15.96 3.19
C TRP A 98 9.21 -17.12 2.33
N TYR A 99 9.47 -16.86 1.06
CA TYR A 99 9.98 -17.87 0.13
C TYR A 99 11.52 -17.97 0.10
N GLY A 100 12.24 -17.18 0.91
CA GLY A 100 13.70 -17.20 0.95
C GLY A 100 14.38 -16.74 -0.35
N LEU A 101 13.73 -15.87 -1.13
CA LEU A 101 14.17 -15.47 -2.48
C LEU A 101 15.11 -14.26 -2.48
N GLY A 102 15.90 -14.08 -1.43
CA GLY A 102 16.72 -12.87 -1.21
C GLY A 102 17.72 -12.55 -2.32
N GLU A 103 18.20 -13.55 -3.05
CA GLU A 103 19.18 -13.38 -4.12
C GLU A 103 18.54 -13.03 -5.49
N ASN A 104 17.22 -13.15 -5.62
CA ASN A 104 16.53 -12.84 -6.87
C ASN A 104 16.51 -11.33 -7.13
N VAL A 105 16.79 -10.96 -8.39
CA VAL A 105 16.82 -9.55 -8.81
C VAL A 105 15.48 -8.86 -8.58
N ALA A 106 14.36 -9.58 -8.76
CA ALA A 106 13.02 -9.08 -8.48
C ALA A 106 12.78 -8.77 -6.99
N CYS A 107 13.51 -9.44 -6.09
CA CYS A 107 13.41 -9.26 -4.64
C CYS A 107 14.34 -8.19 -4.08
N LYS A 108 15.38 -7.78 -4.82
CA LYS A 108 16.30 -6.72 -4.37
C LYS A 108 15.58 -5.42 -4.05
N LEU A 109 14.68 -4.97 -4.92
CA LEU A 109 13.98 -3.70 -4.76
C LEU A 109 13.04 -3.66 -3.54
N PRO A 110 12.14 -4.65 -3.33
CA PRO A 110 11.32 -4.65 -2.12
C PRO A 110 12.15 -4.90 -0.86
N LEU A 111 13.18 -5.76 -0.88
CA LEU A 111 14.02 -6.02 0.30
C LEU A 111 14.82 -4.79 0.73
N SER A 112 15.50 -4.11 -0.19
CA SER A 112 16.28 -2.92 0.16
C SER A 112 15.41 -1.69 0.38
N GLY A 113 14.38 -1.49 -0.44
CA GLY A 113 13.51 -0.31 -0.36
C GLY A 113 12.61 -0.36 0.87
N PHE A 114 11.80 -1.41 0.99
CA PHE A 114 10.89 -1.54 2.13
C PHE A 114 11.63 -1.94 3.41
N GLY A 115 12.69 -2.75 3.33
CA GLY A 115 13.51 -3.09 4.49
C GLY A 115 14.21 -1.86 5.10
N ALA A 116 14.81 -0.99 4.29
CA ALA A 116 15.40 0.26 4.80
C ALA A 116 14.33 1.21 5.38
N PHE A 117 13.12 1.20 4.82
CA PHE A 117 12.00 1.92 5.41
C PHE A 117 11.67 1.38 6.81
N LEU A 118 11.53 0.05 6.98
CA LEU A 118 11.27 -0.58 8.27
C LEU A 118 12.35 -0.24 9.31
N GLU A 119 13.63 -0.37 8.94
CA GLU A 119 14.76 0.02 9.79
C GLU A 119 14.68 1.49 10.21
N TRP A 120 14.28 2.38 9.31
CA TRP A 120 14.13 3.80 9.61
C TRP A 120 12.99 4.10 10.59
N VAL A 121 11.88 3.36 10.52
CA VAL A 121 10.75 3.51 11.47
C VAL A 121 10.93 2.72 12.78
N ASN A 122 12.08 2.08 13.01
CA ASN A 122 12.35 1.22 14.18
C ASN A 122 11.31 0.09 14.34
N LEU A 123 10.90 -0.51 13.23
CA LEU A 123 10.06 -1.72 13.17
C LEU A 123 10.88 -2.89 12.65
#